data_AF-A0A060CFU9-F1
#
_entry.id   AF-A0A060CFU9-F1
#
_cell.length_a   1.000
_cell.length_b   1.000
_cell.length_c   1.000
_cell.angle_alpha   90.00
_cell.angle_beta   90.00
_cell.angle_gamma   90.00
#
_symmetry.space_group_name_H-M   'P 1'
#
loop_
_entity.id
_entity.type
_entity.pdbx_description
1 polymer ?
#
loop_
_entity_poly.entity_id
_entity_poly.type
_entity_poly.pdbx_seq_one_letter_code
_entity_poly.pdbx_strand_id
1 'polypeptide(L)'
;GLRFARGDYIAYLDSDNIWHPLFLEMMLCQLLSTPGSSIAYSSYLDTEIVGARVELQKVPRPSFRAVQLAGRNFMDLNTIVHHRRLYDWMGGFDGRLPRLQDWDLMLRYTSVFKPEFVDHIGVFYRRNIAWGQVTHLFLNSGTQNTVNDKTATRLAGHHERL
;
A
#
# COMPACT_ATOMS: atom_id res chain seq x y z
N GLY A 1 5.46 14.16 -2.89
CA GLY A 1 4.01 14.10 -2.63
C GLY A 1 3.71 14.19 -1.15
N LEU A 2 3.88 13.09 -0.40
CA LEU A 2 3.42 12.91 0.98
C LEU A 2 3.64 14.09 1.93
N ARG A 3 4.89 14.58 2.05
CA ARG A 3 5.23 15.72 2.92
C ARG A 3 4.40 16.99 2.65
N PHE A 4 3.99 17.22 1.40
CA PHE A 4 3.27 18.42 0.98
C PHE A 4 1.76 18.26 0.98
N ALA A 5 1.23 17.04 1.13
CA ALA A 5 -0.20 16.81 1.23
C ALA A 5 -0.77 17.58 2.44
N ARG A 6 -2.06 17.94 2.42
CA ARG A 6 -2.71 18.71 3.50
C ARG A 6 -4.07 18.16 3.93
N GLY A 7 -4.60 17.16 3.23
CA GLY A 7 -5.85 16.52 3.62
C GLY A 7 -5.70 15.65 4.87
N ASP A 8 -6.81 15.45 5.58
CA ASP A 8 -6.89 14.56 6.76
C ASP A 8 -6.66 13.10 6.39
N TYR A 9 -7.00 12.74 5.15
CA TYR A 9 -6.74 11.43 4.57
C TYR A 9 -5.77 11.56 3.40
N ILE A 10 -4.86 10.60 3.33
CA ILE A 10 -3.81 10.49 2.34
C ILE A 10 -4.03 9.22 1.54
N ALA A 11 -3.97 9.37 0.22
CA ALA A 11 -4.01 8.30 -0.75
C ALA A 11 -2.93 8.53 -1.80
N TYR A 12 -2.54 7.49 -2.53
CA TYR A 12 -1.41 7.52 -3.46
C TYR A 12 -1.86 7.06 -4.84
N LEU A 13 -1.50 7.82 -5.87
CA LEU A 13 -1.78 7.46 -7.25
C LEU A 13 -0.50 7.59 -8.07
N ASP A 14 -0.01 6.47 -8.55
CA ASP A 14 1.10 6.44 -9.48
C ASP A 14 0.66 7.01 -10.83
N SER A 15 1.56 7.69 -11.53
CA SER A 15 1.25 8.40 -12.79
C SER A 15 0.76 7.49 -13.90
N ASP A 16 1.10 6.21 -13.83
CA ASP A 16 0.70 5.17 -14.77
C ASP A 16 -0.53 4.38 -14.29
N ASN A 17 -1.15 4.69 -13.16
CA ASN A 17 -2.37 4.04 -12.68
C ASN A 17 -3.60 4.95 -12.78
N ILE A 18 -4.79 4.35 -12.68
CA ILE A 18 -6.07 5.07 -12.72
C ILE A 18 -6.95 4.60 -11.57
N TRP A 19 -7.71 5.53 -11.00
CA TRP A 19 -8.79 5.22 -10.09
C TRP A 19 -10.16 5.31 -10.75
N HIS A 20 -11.05 4.42 -10.32
CA HIS A 20 -12.48 4.59 -10.49
C HIS A 20 -12.90 5.90 -9.78
N PRO A 21 -13.81 6.72 -10.36
CA PRO A 21 -14.20 8.00 -9.77
C PRO A 21 -14.69 7.90 -8.32
N LEU A 22 -15.32 6.78 -7.96
CA LEU A 22 -15.84 6.52 -6.61
C LEU A 22 -14.81 5.89 -5.64
N PHE A 23 -13.57 5.66 -6.06
CA PHE A 23 -12.59 4.95 -5.21
C PHE A 23 -12.41 5.62 -3.86
N LEU A 24 -12.11 6.92 -3.84
CA LEU A 24 -11.89 7.65 -2.59
C LEU A 24 -13.16 7.68 -1.73
N GLU A 25 -14.33 7.80 -2.33
CA GLU A 25 -15.61 7.76 -1.61
C GLU A 25 -15.80 6.42 -0.90
N MET A 26 -15.60 5.30 -1.59
CA MET A 26 -15.72 3.96 -1.00
C MET A 26 -14.73 3.76 0.18
N MET A 27 -13.49 4.21 0.02
CA MET A 27 -12.46 4.09 1.06
C MET A 27 -12.79 4.95 2.29
N LEU A 28 -13.22 6.20 2.06
CA LEU A 28 -13.58 7.11 3.15
C LEU A 28 -14.87 6.67 3.85
N CYS A 29 -15.86 6.15 3.14
CA CYS A 29 -17.06 5.57 3.74
C CYS A 29 -16.70 4.44 4.72
N GLN A 30 -15.76 3.55 4.37
CA GLN A 30 -15.30 2.51 5.30
C GLN A 30 -14.60 3.11 6.52
N LEU A 31 -13.68 4.06 6.33
CA LEU A 31 -12.90 4.65 7.41
C LEU A 31 -13.77 5.45 8.39
N LEU A 32 -14.70 6.24 7.87
CA LEU A 32 -15.58 7.09 8.66
C LEU A 32 -16.68 6.29 9.38
N SER A 33 -17.11 5.17 8.80
CA SER A 33 -18.08 4.26 9.45
C SER A 33 -17.46 3.34 10.50
N THR A 34 -16.13 3.29 10.60
CA THR A 34 -15.39 2.41 11.53
C THR A 34 -14.59 3.24 12.54
N PRO A 35 -15.16 3.57 13.73
CA PRO A 35 -14.49 4.40 14.73
C PRO A 35 -13.11 3.84 15.12
N GLY A 36 -12.10 4.71 15.15
CA GLY A 36 -10.72 4.34 15.47
C GLY A 36 -9.91 3.79 14.28
N SER A 37 -10.55 3.42 13.18
CA SER A 37 -9.84 3.03 11.96
C SER A 37 -9.11 4.21 11.35
N SER A 38 -7.91 3.95 10.85
CA SER A 38 -7.03 4.99 10.28
C SER A 38 -6.33 4.56 9.01
N ILE A 39 -6.56 3.33 8.56
CA ILE A 39 -5.96 2.76 7.37
C ILE A 39 -7.03 1.90 6.71
N ALA A 40 -7.22 2.06 5.42
CA ALA A 40 -8.02 1.18 4.60
C ALA A 40 -7.21 0.78 3.37
N TYR A 41 -7.44 -0.44 2.88
CA TYR A 41 -6.88 -0.92 1.63
C TYR A 41 -7.90 -1.73 0.86
N SER A 42 -7.75 -1.81 -0.46
CA SER A 42 -8.66 -2.55 -1.33
C SER A 42 -7.93 -3.54 -2.23
N SER A 43 -8.74 -4.36 -2.93
CA SER A 43 -8.30 -5.08 -4.12
C SER A 43 -8.16 -4.13 -5.31
N TYR A 44 -7.48 -4.58 -6.36
CA TYR A 44 -7.33 -3.83 -7.62
C TYR A 44 -7.51 -4.74 -8.83
N LEU A 45 -7.71 -4.12 -9.99
CA LEU A 45 -7.67 -4.78 -11.29
C LEU A 45 -6.30 -4.53 -11.92
N ASP A 46 -5.61 -5.60 -12.22
CA ASP A 46 -4.46 -5.57 -13.11
C ASP A 46 -4.98 -5.45 -14.54
N THR A 47 -4.45 -4.49 -15.29
CA THR A 47 -4.93 -4.15 -16.62
C THR A 47 -3.76 -4.16 -17.59
N GLU A 48 -3.66 -5.17 -18.44
CA GLU A 48 -2.52 -5.33 -19.36
C GLU A 48 -2.94 -5.00 -20.80
N ILE A 49 -2.18 -4.13 -21.46
CA ILE A 49 -2.39 -3.82 -22.88
C ILE A 49 -1.57 -4.79 -23.73
N VAL A 50 -2.28 -5.66 -24.46
CA VAL A 50 -1.69 -6.65 -25.37
C VAL A 50 -2.14 -6.34 -26.80
N GLY A 51 -1.29 -5.64 -27.55
CA GLY A 51 -1.63 -5.14 -28.89
C GLY A 51 -2.82 -4.17 -28.85
N ALA A 52 -3.94 -4.55 -29.46
CA ALA A 52 -5.18 -3.77 -29.47
C ALA A 52 -6.20 -4.20 -28.38
N ARG A 53 -5.85 -5.15 -27.52
CA ARG A 53 -6.73 -5.66 -26.45
C ARG A 53 -6.27 -5.17 -25.09
N VAL A 54 -7.22 -5.07 -24.16
CA VAL A 54 -6.97 -4.86 -22.73
C VAL A 54 -7.42 -6.10 -21.99
N GLU A 55 -6.49 -6.76 -21.33
CA GLU A 55 -6.78 -7.88 -20.44
C GLU A 55 -6.98 -7.37 -19.02
N LEU A 56 -7.99 -7.88 -18.33
CA LEU A 56 -8.35 -7.48 -16.97
C LEU A 56 -8.26 -8.68 -16.04
N GLN A 57 -7.44 -8.57 -15.01
CA GLN A 57 -7.31 -9.60 -13.97
C GLN A 57 -7.59 -9.00 -12.60
N LYS A 58 -8.61 -9.52 -11.90
CA LYS A 58 -8.83 -9.17 -10.48
C LYS A 58 -7.68 -9.73 -9.65
N VAL A 59 -7.02 -8.86 -8.89
CA VAL A 59 -6.04 -9.24 -7.87
C VAL A 59 -6.69 -9.10 -6.50
N PRO A 60 -7.32 -10.17 -5.97
CA PRO A 60 -7.96 -10.11 -4.66
C PRO A 60 -6.91 -9.96 -3.57
N ARG A 61 -7.23 -9.16 -2.54
CA ARG A 61 -6.41 -9.05 -1.33
C ARG A 61 -7.10 -9.74 -0.16
N PRO A 62 -6.34 -10.43 0.71
CA PRO A 62 -6.92 -11.06 1.88
C PRO A 62 -7.30 -9.99 2.91
N SER A 63 -8.22 -10.33 3.81
CA SER A 63 -8.42 -9.56 5.05
C SER A 63 -7.12 -9.53 5.87
N PHE A 64 -6.92 -8.44 6.60
CA PHE A 64 -5.62 -8.18 7.21
C PHE A 64 -5.25 -9.21 8.29
N ARG A 65 -4.04 -9.79 8.13
CA ARG A 65 -3.33 -10.52 9.17
C ARG A 65 -1.88 -10.05 9.19
N ALA A 66 -1.40 -9.58 10.34
CA ALA A 66 -0.03 -9.07 10.49
C ALA A 66 1.03 -10.08 9.99
N VAL A 67 0.87 -11.37 10.31
CA VAL A 67 1.77 -12.44 9.85
C VAL A 67 1.81 -12.56 8.32
N GLN A 68 0.68 -12.37 7.64
CA GLN A 68 0.65 -12.42 6.18
C GLN A 68 1.36 -11.22 5.57
N LEU A 69 1.16 -10.02 6.14
CA LEU A 69 1.82 -8.81 5.66
C LEU A 69 3.34 -8.89 5.91
N ALA A 70 3.76 -9.43 7.05
CA ALA A 70 5.17 -9.65 7.37
C ALA A 70 5.83 -10.68 6.42
N GLY A 71 5.09 -11.66 5.93
CA GLY A 71 5.62 -12.66 4.97
C GLY A 71 5.72 -12.13 3.54
N ARG A 72 4.77 -11.32 3.09
CA ARG A 72 4.74 -10.78 1.72
C ARG A 72 3.96 -9.48 1.66
N ASN A 73 4.45 -8.52 0.88
CA ASN A 73 3.64 -7.35 0.54
C ASN A 73 2.40 -7.77 -0.25
N PHE A 74 1.22 -7.44 0.28
CA PHE A 74 -0.05 -7.59 -0.42
C PHE A 74 -0.86 -6.30 -0.46
N MET A 75 -0.36 -5.19 0.09
CA MET A 75 -1.03 -3.89 0.00
C MET A 75 -0.30 -3.06 -1.03
N ASP A 76 -0.88 -2.94 -2.23
CA ASP A 76 -0.32 -2.06 -3.25
C ASP A 76 -0.50 -0.60 -2.84
N LEU A 77 0.50 0.23 -3.12
CA LEU A 77 0.47 1.64 -2.73
C LEU A 77 -0.79 2.36 -3.22
N ASN A 78 -1.25 2.04 -4.44
CA ASN A 78 -2.39 2.68 -5.08
C ASN A 78 -3.73 2.32 -4.45
N THR A 79 -3.77 1.28 -3.62
CA THR A 79 -5.01 0.84 -2.95
C THR A 79 -5.12 1.31 -1.52
N ILE A 80 -4.10 1.99 -0.98
CA ILE A 80 -4.05 2.39 0.43
C ILE A 80 -4.58 3.82 0.60
N VAL A 81 -5.46 3.98 1.59
CA VAL A 81 -5.87 5.28 2.14
C VAL A 81 -5.60 5.26 3.64
N HIS A 82 -4.94 6.29 4.17
CA HIS A 82 -4.71 6.38 5.62
C HIS A 82 -4.91 7.79 6.15
N HIS A 83 -5.22 7.91 7.44
CA HIS A 83 -5.30 9.19 8.12
C HIS A 83 -3.90 9.83 8.22
N ARG A 84 -3.81 11.14 8.00
CA ARG A 84 -2.56 11.91 8.00
C ARG A 84 -1.77 11.78 9.30
N ARG A 85 -2.46 11.72 10.44
CA ARG A 85 -1.85 11.49 11.78
C ARG A 85 -0.82 10.35 11.82
N LEU A 86 -0.98 9.31 10.98
CA LEU A 86 -0.02 8.21 10.92
C LEU A 86 1.33 8.68 10.37
N TYR A 87 1.32 9.55 9.36
CA TYR A 87 2.53 10.21 8.88
C TYR A 87 3.12 11.14 9.95
N ASP A 88 2.29 11.90 10.64
CA ASP A 88 2.75 12.85 11.66
C ASP A 88 3.41 12.12 12.86
N TRP A 89 2.89 10.95 13.25
CA TRP A 89 3.41 10.17 14.39
C TRP A 89 4.52 9.18 14.02
N MET A 90 4.42 8.52 12.86
CA MET A 90 5.30 7.39 12.51
C MET A 90 6.20 7.67 11.31
N GLY A 91 6.07 8.85 10.68
CA GLY A 91 6.88 9.28 9.54
C GLY A 91 6.49 8.63 8.21
N GLY A 92 7.00 9.18 7.11
CA GLY A 92 6.71 8.72 5.75
C GLY A 92 7.62 7.62 5.23
N PHE A 93 7.74 7.49 3.91
CA PHE A 93 8.61 6.51 3.24
C PHE A 93 10.08 6.63 3.66
N ASP A 94 10.79 5.50 3.67
CA ASP A 94 12.24 5.47 3.80
C ASP A 94 12.89 5.67 2.43
N GLY A 95 13.43 6.87 2.19
CA GLY A 95 14.09 7.24 0.94
C GLY A 95 15.40 6.48 0.64
N ARG A 96 15.91 5.69 1.60
CA ARG A 96 17.08 4.82 1.40
C ARG A 96 16.70 3.50 0.72
N LEU A 97 15.43 3.12 0.76
CA LEU A 97 14.96 1.89 0.12
C LEU A 97 14.74 2.14 -1.36
N PRO A 98 15.38 1.37 -2.27
CA PRO A 98 15.16 1.53 -3.70
C PRO A 98 13.77 1.03 -4.13
N ARG A 99 13.15 0.12 -3.35
CA ARG A 99 11.85 -0.52 -3.59
C ARG A 99 11.20 -0.95 -2.28
N LEU A 100 9.95 -1.42 -2.36
CA LEU A 100 9.19 -1.94 -1.21
C LEU A 100 9.02 -0.88 -0.09
N GLN A 101 9.04 0.39 -0.48
CA GLN A 101 8.87 1.54 0.41
C GLN A 101 7.46 1.55 0.99
N ASP A 102 6.48 1.18 0.17
CA ASP A 102 5.08 0.94 0.52
C ASP A 102 4.96 -0.18 1.56
N TRP A 103 5.69 -1.28 1.37
CA TRP A 103 5.68 -2.40 2.30
C TRP A 103 6.27 -2.03 3.66
N ASP A 104 7.44 -1.37 3.69
CA ASP A 104 8.04 -0.87 4.93
C ASP A 104 7.14 0.14 5.65
N LEU A 105 6.44 0.99 4.90
CA LEU A 105 5.48 1.94 5.44
C LEU A 105 4.29 1.21 6.09
N MET A 106 3.70 0.24 5.39
CA MET A 106 2.55 -0.50 5.92
C MET A 106 2.93 -1.40 7.09
N LEU A 107 4.11 -2.03 7.10
CA LEU A 107 4.57 -2.78 8.26
C LEU A 107 4.71 -1.90 9.49
N ARG A 108 5.19 -0.65 9.33
CA ARG A 108 5.24 0.32 10.43
C ARG A 108 3.86 0.78 10.88
N TYR A 109 2.99 1.15 9.94
CA TYR A 109 1.68 1.70 10.29
C TYR A 109 0.77 0.65 10.92
N THR A 110 0.83 -0.58 10.41
CA THR A 110 0.00 -1.70 10.84
C THR A 110 0.50 -2.40 12.10
N SER A 111 1.69 -2.04 12.62
CA SER A 111 2.14 -2.52 13.94
C SER A 111 1.33 -1.90 15.09
N VAL A 112 0.66 -0.77 14.85
CA VAL A 112 -0.16 -0.06 15.84
C VAL A 112 -1.63 0.01 15.42
N PHE A 113 -1.91 0.26 14.13
CA PHE A 113 -3.29 0.45 13.64
C PHE A 113 -3.71 -0.70 12.73
N LYS A 114 -4.78 -1.41 13.10
CA LYS A 114 -5.36 -2.42 12.23
C LYS A 114 -5.97 -1.75 10.98
N PRO A 115 -5.57 -2.15 9.76
CA PRO A 115 -6.16 -1.65 8.54
C PRO A 115 -7.47 -2.38 8.21
N GLU A 116 -8.42 -1.64 7.64
CA GLU A 116 -9.69 -2.17 7.17
C GLU A 116 -9.57 -2.60 5.70
N PHE A 117 -10.12 -3.78 5.40
CA PHE A 117 -10.22 -4.25 4.03
C PHE A 117 -11.54 -3.78 3.42
N VAL A 118 -11.45 -3.09 2.29
CA VAL A 118 -12.61 -2.64 1.51
C VAL A 118 -12.83 -3.61 0.35
N ASP A 119 -13.93 -4.37 0.37
CA ASP A 119 -14.27 -5.36 -0.67
C ASP A 119 -14.89 -4.72 -1.92
N HIS A 120 -14.24 -3.67 -2.41
CA HIS A 120 -14.56 -3.02 -3.68
C HIS A 120 -13.29 -2.79 -4.48
N ILE A 121 -13.39 -2.85 -5.81
CA ILE A 121 -12.28 -2.52 -6.69
C ILE A 121 -12.52 -1.11 -7.22
N GLY A 122 -11.61 -0.20 -6.88
CA GLY A 122 -11.57 1.14 -7.47
C GLY A 122 -10.22 1.51 -8.06
N VAL A 123 -9.28 0.58 -8.16
CA VAL A 123 -7.93 0.81 -8.67
C VAL A 123 -7.70 -0.03 -9.92
N PHE A 124 -7.27 0.62 -10.99
CA PHE A 124 -6.83 0.02 -12.24
C PHE A 124 -5.30 0.18 -12.32
N TYR A 125 -4.60 -0.90 -12.01
CA TYR A 125 -3.16 -0.99 -12.13
C TYR A 125 -2.84 -1.25 -13.60
N ARG A 126 -2.25 -0.29 -14.31
CA ARG A 126 -2.03 -0.43 -15.76
C ARG A 126 -0.66 -1.01 -16.02
N ARG A 127 -0.61 -2.04 -16.86
CA ARG A 127 0.58 -2.67 -17.37
C ARG A 127 0.72 -2.45 -18.85
N ASN A 128 1.92 -2.04 -19.25
CA ASN A 128 2.28 -1.92 -20.65
C ASN A 128 3.75 -2.26 -20.83
N ILE A 129 4.02 -3.31 -21.61
CA ILE A 129 5.37 -3.78 -21.91
C ILE A 129 6.22 -2.65 -22.52
N ALA A 130 5.62 -1.75 -23.30
CA ALA A 130 6.32 -0.62 -23.91
C ALA A 130 6.72 0.48 -22.91
N TRP A 131 6.14 0.53 -21.72
CA TRP A 131 6.45 1.55 -20.71
C TRP A 131 7.69 1.21 -19.87
N GLY A 132 8.32 0.06 -20.08
CA GLY A 132 9.52 -0.34 -19.35
C GLY A 132 9.27 -0.41 -17.83
N GLN A 133 8.06 -0.80 -17.44
CA GLN A 133 7.67 -0.83 -16.04
C GLN A 133 8.57 -1.73 -15.23
N VAL A 134 8.98 -1.19 -14.09
CA VAL A 134 10.09 -1.75 -13.34
C VAL A 134 9.68 -2.97 -12.50
N THR A 135 8.41 -3.40 -12.60
CA THR A 135 7.77 -4.50 -11.85
C THR A 135 8.54 -5.82 -11.97
N HIS A 136 9.10 -6.13 -13.15
CA HIS A 136 9.80 -7.41 -13.39
C HIS A 136 11.32 -7.35 -13.22
N LEU A 137 11.93 -6.17 -13.12
CA LEU A 137 13.39 -6.04 -13.29
C LEU A 137 14.22 -6.48 -12.05
N PHE A 138 13.62 -6.72 -10.88
CA PHE A 138 14.41 -6.92 -9.63
C PHE A 138 13.79 -7.91 -8.62
N LEU A 139 13.16 -8.99 -9.10
CA LEU A 139 12.61 -10.08 -8.27
C LEU A 139 13.65 -10.71 -7.30
N ASN A 140 14.95 -10.51 -7.53
CA ASN A 140 16.05 -10.98 -6.69
C ASN A 140 16.81 -9.87 -5.93
N SER A 141 16.21 -8.70 -5.70
CA SER A 141 16.88 -7.64 -4.94
C SER A 141 16.89 -7.94 -3.44
N GLY A 142 18.04 -7.82 -2.77
CA GLY A 142 18.18 -7.94 -1.30
C GLY A 142 17.37 -6.92 -0.48
N THR A 143 16.54 -6.10 -1.13
CA THR A 143 15.65 -5.13 -0.50
C THR A 143 14.60 -5.80 0.36
N GLN A 144 14.10 -6.99 -0.04
CA GLN A 144 13.21 -7.79 0.80
C GLN A 144 13.86 -8.12 2.16
N ASN A 145 15.12 -8.54 2.14
CA ASN A 145 15.89 -8.82 3.37
C ASN A 145 16.04 -7.54 4.20
N THR A 146 16.35 -6.40 3.58
CA THR A 146 16.43 -5.12 4.29
C THR A 146 15.11 -4.74 4.97
N VAL A 147 13.96 -4.91 4.31
CA VAL A 147 12.65 -4.61 4.92
C VAL A 147 12.35 -5.59 6.06
N ASN A 148 12.70 -6.87 5.90
CA ASN A 148 12.56 -7.89 6.96
C ASN A 148 13.43 -7.55 8.18
N ASP A 149 14.71 -7.23 7.98
CA ASP A 149 15.66 -6.89 9.04
C ASP A 149 15.18 -5.65 9.81
N LYS A 150 14.75 -4.61 9.10
CA LYS A 150 14.16 -3.41 9.72
C LYS A 150 12.94 -3.75 10.57
N THR A 151 12.09 -4.65 10.08
CA THR A 151 10.88 -5.07 10.80
C THR A 151 11.22 -5.88 12.05
N ALA A 152 12.19 -6.79 11.95
CA ALA A 152 12.71 -7.55 13.10
C ALA A 152 13.34 -6.62 14.15
N THR A 153 14.15 -5.64 13.74
CA THR A 153 14.74 -4.65 14.65
C THR A 153 13.68 -3.84 15.41
N ARG A 154 12.60 -3.43 14.72
CA ARG A 154 11.48 -2.72 15.37
C ARG A 154 10.85 -3.60 16.43
N LEU A 155 10.49 -4.84 16.09
CA LEU A 155 9.86 -5.77 17.02
C LEU A 155 10.75 -6.05 18.24
N ALA A 156 12.06 -6.23 18.04
CA ALA A 156 13.01 -6.44 19.12
C ALA A 156 13.12 -5.21 20.05
N GLY A 157 13.13 -4.00 19.49
CA GLY A 157 13.23 -2.75 20.27
C GLY A 157 11.94 -2.33 20.99
N HIS A 158 10.78 -2.85 20.62
CA HIS A 158 9.49 -2.54 21.25
C HIS A 158 9.26 -3.28 22.59
N HIS A 159 10.11 -4.22 22.98
CA HIS A 159 10.07 -4.80 24.33
C HIS A 159 10.62 -3.87 25.42
N GLU A 160 11.42 -2.86 25.07
CA GLU A 160 12.08 -1.96 26.05
C GLU A 160 11.40 -0.58 26.21
N ARG A 161 10.34 -0.28 25.43
CA ARG A 161 9.65 1.02 25.45
C ARG A 161 8.13 0.89 25.46
N LEU A 162 7.61 0.07 26.38
CA LEU A 162 6.24 0.09 26.88
C LEU A 162 6.29 0.24 28.39
#